data_AF-A0AAV1LR89-F1
#
_entry.id   AF-A0AAV1LR89-F1
#
_cell.length_a   1.000
_cell.length_b   1.000
_cell.length_c   1.000
_cell.angle_alpha   90.00
_cell.angle_beta   90.00
_cell.angle_gamma   90.00
#
_symmetry.space_group_name_H-M   'P 1'
#
loop_
_entity.id
_entity.type
_entity.pdbx_description
1 polymer ?
#
loop_
_entity_poly.entity_id
_entity_poly.type
_entity_poly.pdbx_seq_one_letter_code
_entity_poly.pdbx_strand_id
1 'polypeptide(L)'
;MDSSIKLWELASSRCLIQYTGAGTTGRQEHHAQAILNHTEDYVLFPDEATTSLCTWHSRSASRCQLMSLGHNGAVRYIVHSGTAPAFLTCSDDYRARFWYRRNTH
;
A
#
# COMPACT_ATOMS: atom_id res chain seq x y z
N MET A 1 -14.28 -0.61 -8.49
CA MET A 1 -13.01 -0.33 -9.20
C MET A 1 -12.26 -1.64 -9.39
N ASP A 2 -11.48 -1.79 -10.46
CA ASP A 2 -10.49 -2.85 -10.52
C ASP A 2 -9.36 -2.47 -9.56
N SER A 3 -9.06 -3.29 -8.56
CA SER A 3 -7.97 -3.05 -7.59
C SER A 3 -6.59 -3.31 -8.22
N SER A 4 -6.35 -2.74 -9.41
CA SER A 4 -5.12 -2.89 -10.17
C SER A 4 -4.24 -1.66 -9.99
N ILE A 5 -3.04 -1.86 -9.43
CA ILE A 5 -2.04 -0.79 -9.31
C ILE A 5 -1.07 -0.92 -10.50
N LYS A 6 -0.71 0.21 -11.13
CA LYS A 6 0.17 0.21 -12.31
C LYS A 6 1.29 1.23 -12.17
N LEU A 7 2.48 0.85 -12.62
CA LEU A 7 3.62 1.76 -12.81
C LEU A 7 3.69 2.15 -14.28
N TRP A 8 3.73 3.45 -14.55
CA TRP A 8 3.77 4.01 -15.90
C TRP A 8 5.08 4.75 -16.14
N GLU A 9 5.64 4.56 -17.33
CA GLU A 9 6.72 5.40 -17.84
C GLU A 9 6.13 6.61 -18.53
N LEU A 10 6.43 7.82 -18.03
CA LEU A 10 5.84 9.06 -18.55
C LEU A 10 6.32 9.39 -19.97
N ALA A 11 7.60 9.14 -20.27
CA ALA A 11 8.19 9.51 -21.56
C ALA A 11 7.57 8.74 -22.73
N SER A 12 7.19 7.48 -22.52
CA SER A 12 6.64 6.60 -23.55
C SER A 12 5.13 6.35 -23.39
N SER A 13 4.53 6.85 -22.31
CA SER A 13 3.14 6.57 -21.91
C SER A 13 2.83 5.06 -21.83
N ARG A 14 3.83 4.24 -21.46
CA ARG A 14 3.70 2.78 -21.38
C ARG A 14 3.49 2.34 -19.95
N CYS A 15 2.58 1.37 -19.77
CA CYS A 15 2.49 0.63 -18.52
C CYS A 15 3.66 -0.34 -18.45
N LEU A 16 4.55 -0.14 -17.48
CA LEU A 16 5.72 -1.00 -17.27
C LEU A 16 5.38 -2.22 -16.43
N ILE A 17 4.65 -2.01 -15.32
CA ILE A 17 4.41 -3.04 -14.31
C ILE A 17 2.97 -2.92 -13.82
N GLN A 18 2.30 -4.06 -13.65
CA GLN A 18 1.00 -4.15 -13.00
C GLN A 18 1.13 -4.97 -11.72
N TYR A 19 0.81 -4.36 -10.59
CA TYR A 19 0.76 -5.04 -9.29
C TYR A 19 -0.66 -5.55 -9.07
N THR A 20 -0.77 -6.88 -8.95
CA THR A 20 -2.04 -7.59 -8.83
C THR A 20 -2.16 -8.28 -7.48
N GLY A 21 -3.36 -8.77 -7.18
CA GLY A 21 -3.64 -9.49 -5.93
C GLY A 21 -4.04 -8.61 -4.75
N ALA A 22 -4.28 -7.31 -4.98
CA ALA A 22 -4.99 -6.43 -4.06
C ALA A 22 -6.49 -6.53 -4.32
N GLY A 23 -7.36 -6.38 -3.31
CA GLY A 23 -8.81 -6.42 -3.49
C GLY A 23 -9.37 -7.75 -4.00
N THR A 24 -8.63 -8.86 -3.82
CA THR A 24 -9.09 -10.21 -4.21
C THR A 24 -10.05 -10.84 -3.21
N THR A 25 -10.11 -10.30 -2.00
CA THR A 25 -10.89 -10.81 -0.86
C THR A 25 -12.23 -10.10 -0.67
N GLY A 26 -12.52 -9.07 -1.47
CA GLY A 26 -13.75 -8.31 -1.36
C GLY A 26 -13.75 -7.10 -2.29
N ARG A 27 -14.88 -6.39 -2.32
CA ARG A 27 -15.06 -5.23 -3.17
C ARG A 27 -14.40 -4.01 -2.51
N GLN A 28 -13.51 -3.37 -3.24
CA GLN A 28 -13.02 -2.04 -2.88
C GLN A 28 -14.08 -1.02 -3.28
N GLU A 29 -14.88 -0.60 -2.30
CA GLU A 29 -16.00 0.33 -2.48
C GLU A 29 -15.52 1.78 -2.39
N HIS A 30 -14.38 2.02 -1.75
CA HIS A 30 -13.88 3.37 -1.53
C HIS A 30 -12.51 3.60 -2.19
N HIS A 31 -12.21 4.87 -2.41
CA HIS A 31 -10.92 5.27 -2.92
C HIS A 31 -9.79 4.88 -1.97
N ALA A 32 -8.78 4.20 -2.49
CA ALA A 32 -7.53 3.93 -1.78
C ALA A 32 -6.36 4.26 -2.71
N GLN A 33 -5.28 4.76 -2.13
CA GLN A 33 -4.08 5.13 -2.87
C GLN A 33 -2.97 4.12 -2.67
N ALA A 34 -2.28 3.79 -3.75
CA ALA A 34 -0.99 3.12 -3.70
C ALA A 34 0.11 4.15 -3.53
N ILE A 35 1.08 3.87 -2.66
CA ILE A 35 2.21 4.76 -2.40
C ILE A 35 3.53 4.00 -2.45
N LEU A 36 4.62 4.71 -2.71
CA LEU A 36 5.96 4.18 -2.59
C LEU A 36 6.50 4.38 -1.17
N ASN A 37 7.45 3.52 -0.77
CA ASN A 37 8.26 3.79 0.41
C ASN A 37 9.36 4.82 0.09
N HIS A 38 10.05 5.32 1.11
CA HIS A 38 11.12 6.33 1.02
C HIS A 38 12.28 5.99 0.06
N THR A 39 12.52 4.71 -0.25
CA THR A 39 13.55 4.26 -1.22
C THR A 39 12.98 3.84 -2.56
N GLU A 40 11.65 3.91 -2.72
CA GLU A 40 10.90 3.44 -3.89
C GLU A 40 11.09 1.95 -4.23
N ASP A 41 11.66 1.16 -3.33
CA ASP A 41 11.82 -0.29 -3.49
C ASP A 41 10.50 -1.06 -3.33
N TYR A 42 9.53 -0.46 -2.65
CA TYR A 42 8.25 -1.08 -2.33
C TYR A 42 7.06 -0.22 -2.70
N VAL A 43 6.04 -0.86 -3.29
CA VAL A 43 4.69 -0.31 -3.44
C VAL A 43 3.83 -0.81 -2.29
N LEU A 44 3.09 0.09 -1.66
CA LEU A 44 2.24 -0.16 -0.50
C LEU A 44 0.79 0.19 -0.86
N PHE A 45 -0.15 -0.68 -0.51
CA PHE A 45 -1.58 -0.49 -0.78
C PHE A 45 -2.43 -1.04 0.38
N PRO A 46 -3.28 -0.24 1.03
CA PRO A 46 -4.17 -0.73 2.07
C PRO A 46 -5.37 -1.46 1.45
N ASP A 47 -5.54 -2.73 1.79
CA ASP A 47 -6.69 -3.53 1.39
C ASP A 47 -7.88 -3.26 2.31
N GLU A 48 -8.95 -2.74 1.72
CA GLU A 48 -10.16 -2.35 2.44
C GLU A 48 -10.86 -3.54 3.11
N ALA A 49 -10.98 -4.66 2.39
CA ALA A 49 -11.76 -5.81 2.85
C ALA A 49 -11.10 -6.53 4.05
N THR A 50 -9.77 -6.57 4.08
CA THR A 50 -9.02 -7.32 5.10
C THR A 50 -8.35 -6.44 6.14
N THR A 51 -8.40 -5.11 6.01
CA THR A 51 -7.67 -4.15 6.88
C THR A 51 -6.16 -4.46 6.95
N SER A 52 -5.60 -4.90 5.83
CA SER A 52 -4.20 -5.32 5.72
C SER A 52 -3.44 -4.45 4.73
N LEU A 53 -2.11 -4.44 4.83
CA LEU A 53 -1.23 -3.76 3.89
C LEU A 53 -0.69 -4.75 2.88
N CYS A 54 -1.18 -4.60 1.66
CA CYS A 54 -0.65 -5.24 0.48
C CYS A 54 0.66 -4.55 0.08
N THR A 55 1.72 -5.34 -0.10
CA THR A 55 3.04 -4.82 -0.47
C THR A 55 3.66 -5.64 -1.60
N TRP A 56 4.42 -4.96 -2.45
CA TRP A 56 5.16 -5.57 -3.56
C TRP A 56 6.52 -4.91 -3.70
N HIS A 57 7.49 -5.65 -4.22
CA HIS A 57 8.70 -5.07 -4.77
C HIS A 57 8.37 -4.27 -6.03
N SER A 58 8.78 -3.02 -6.09
CA SER A 58 8.40 -2.09 -7.16
C SER A 58 8.89 -2.55 -8.54
N ARG A 59 10.10 -3.11 -8.64
CA ARG A 59 10.71 -3.46 -9.94
C ARG A 59 10.29 -4.81 -10.50
N SER A 60 9.89 -5.75 -9.64
CA SER A 60 9.58 -7.14 -10.03
C SER A 60 8.10 -7.49 -9.92
N ALA A 61 7.28 -6.62 -9.31
CA ALA A 61 5.91 -6.93 -8.89
C ALA A 61 5.77 -8.18 -8.01
N SER A 62 6.85 -8.66 -7.39
CA SER A 62 6.77 -9.80 -6.48
C SER A 62 6.06 -9.39 -5.19
N ARG A 63 5.05 -10.17 -4.82
CA ARG A 63 4.25 -9.98 -3.60
C ARG A 63 5.13 -10.18 -2.37
N CYS A 64 5.10 -9.23 -1.45
CA CYS A 64 5.69 -9.40 -0.13
C CYS A 64 4.66 -9.99 0.85
N GLN A 65 5.09 -10.31 2.06
CA GLN A 65 4.19 -10.82 3.09
C GLN A 65 3.14 -9.78 3.46
N LEU A 66 1.89 -10.24 3.60
CA LEU A 66 0.78 -9.38 4.00
C LEU A 66 0.97 -8.94 5.45
N MET A 67 0.85 -7.64 5.71
CA MET A 67 0.99 -7.09 7.06
C MET A 67 -0.38 -6.63 7.57
N SER A 68 -0.84 -7.16 8.71
CA SER A 68 -2.07 -6.66 9.32
C SER A 68 -1.88 -5.22 9.81
N LEU A 69 -2.80 -4.31 9.46
CA LEU A 69 -2.81 -2.94 10.00
C LEU A 69 -3.54 -2.87 11.35
N GLY A 70 -4.34 -3.90 11.66
CA GLY A 70 -5.07 -4.06 12.91
C GLY A 70 -6.15 -3.01 13.17
N HIS A 71 -6.54 -2.22 12.16
CA HIS A 71 -7.66 -1.30 12.25
C HIS A 71 -8.99 -2.05 12.31
N ASN A 72 -10.00 -1.45 12.95
CA ASN A 72 -11.35 -2.03 13.05
C ASN A 72 -12.31 -1.50 11.98
N GLY A 73 -11.77 -0.80 10.97
CA GLY A 73 -12.51 -0.20 9.88
C GLY A 73 -11.60 -0.05 8.66
N ALA A 74 -12.20 0.31 7.54
CA ALA A 74 -11.47 0.52 6.30
C ALA A 74 -10.38 1.59 6.48
N VAL A 75 -9.19 1.35 5.92
CA VAL A 75 -8.10 2.32 5.93
C VAL A 75 -8.28 3.23 4.71
N ARG A 76 -8.53 4.52 4.96
CA ARG A 76 -8.85 5.53 3.94
C ARG A 76 -7.62 6.23 3.40
N TYR A 77 -6.64 6.44 4.26
CA TYR A 77 -5.43 7.15 3.91
C TYR A 77 -4.20 6.43 4.42
N ILE A 78 -3.16 6.46 3.59
CA ILE A 78 -1.83 6.02 3.93
C ILE A 78 -0.83 7.05 3.43
N VAL A 79 0.13 7.46 4.24
CA VAL A 79 1.21 8.37 3.82
C VAL A 79 2.54 7.84 4.31
N HIS A 80 3.53 7.76 3.42
CA HIS A 80 4.87 7.31 3.76
C HIS A 80 5.81 8.51 3.93
N SER A 81 6.72 8.44 4.89
CA SER A 81 7.79 9.43 5.06
C SER A 81 8.69 9.47 3.83
N GLY A 82 9.13 10.65 3.41
CA GLY A 82 10.09 10.78 2.32
C GLY A 82 11.53 10.42 2.69
N THR A 83 11.84 10.28 3.98
CA THR A 83 13.23 10.17 4.47
C THR A 83 13.48 8.99 5.40
N ALA A 84 12.44 8.33 5.88
CA ALA A 84 12.56 7.29 6.90
C ALA A 84 11.65 6.09 6.57
N PRO A 85 11.97 4.87 7.06
CA PRO A 85 11.12 3.68 6.92
C PRO A 85 9.91 3.76 7.87
N ALA A 86 9.05 4.74 7.63
CA ALA A 86 7.93 5.15 8.47
C ALA A 86 6.71 5.51 7.64
N PHE A 87 5.51 5.20 8.13
CA PHE A 87 4.27 5.66 7.49
C PHE A 87 3.13 5.81 8.51
N LEU A 88 2.09 6.55 8.13
CA LEU A 88 0.85 6.72 8.89
C LEU A 88 -0.32 6.10 8.13
N THR A 89 -1.23 5.47 8.85
CA THR A 89 -2.53 5.01 8.32
C THR A 89 -3.67 5.68 9.08
N CYS A 90 -4.74 6.08 8.37
CA CYS A 90 -5.96 6.63 8.95
C CYS A 90 -7.17 5.79 8.51
N SER A 91 -8.03 5.47 9.46
CA SER A 91 -9.16 4.54 9.26
C SER A 91 -10.46 5.12 9.78
N ASP A 92 -11.57 4.56 9.28
CA ASP A 92 -12.93 4.81 9.77
C ASP A 92 -13.16 4.29 11.20
N ASP A 93 -12.18 3.59 11.80
CA ASP A 93 -12.21 3.23 13.23
C ASP A 93 -11.90 4.41 14.17
N TYR A 94 -11.88 5.63 13.65
CA TYR A 94 -11.55 6.88 14.34
C TYR A 94 -10.12 6.92 14.90
N ARG A 95 -9.20 6.12 14.35
CA ARG A 95 -7.79 6.09 14.77
C ARG A 95 -6.85 6.30 13.60
N ALA A 96 -5.75 6.97 13.91
CA ALA A 96 -4.54 6.96 13.10
C ALA A 96 -3.49 6.08 13.77
N ARG A 97 -2.67 5.38 12.97
CA ARG A 97 -1.57 4.53 13.46
C ARG A 97 -0.27 4.90 12.78
N PHE A 98 0.78 5.01 13.60
CA PHE A 98 2.14 5.25 13.14
C PHE A 98 2.91 3.93 13.08
N TRP A 99 3.56 3.71 11.95
CA TRP A 99 4.35 2.53 11.65
C TRP A 99 5.79 2.95 11.46
N TYR A 100 6.71 2.22 12.07
CA TYR A 100 8.13 2.47 11.93
C TYR A 100 8.91 1.17 12.01
N ARG A 101 9.90 0.99 11.13
CA ARG A 101 10.84 -0.11 11.23
C ARG A 101 11.85 0.18 12.34
N ARG A 102 11.78 -0.53 13.46
CA ARG A 102 12.83 -0.47 14.49
C ARG A 102 14.08 -1.19 13.97
N ASN A 103 15.23 -0.57 14.14
CA ASN A 103 16.50 -1.27 14.00
C ASN A 103 16.64 -2.22 15.19
N THR A 104 16.67 -3.51 14.94
CA THR A 104 17.12 -4.49 15.92
C THR A 104 18.64 -4.45 15.91
N HIS A 105 19.25 -3.98 17.00
CA HIS A 105 20.67 -4.17 17.25
C HIS A 105 20.98 -5.65 17.48
#